data_AF-C8NAH3-F1
#
_entry.id   AF-C8NAH3-F1
#
_cell.length_a   1.000
_cell.length_b   1.000
_cell.length_c   1.000
_cell.angle_alpha   90.00
_cell.angle_beta   90.00
_cell.angle_gamma   90.00
#
_symmetry.space_group_name_H-M   'P 1'
#
loop_
_entity.id
_entity.type
_entity.pdbx_description
1 polymer ?
#
loop_
_entity_poly.entity_id
_entity_poly.type
_entity_poly.pdbx_seq_one_letter_code
_entity_poly.pdbx_strand_id
1 'polypeptide(L)'
;EQKQEMNSRYKQTGITVNLSGALVNAAQMARKNLQHLGKSDNARVKAMAAANAAWSGYKAVQAVNEAVQSGSGGTLINLSISGGSQHSSSHQRSREDILQSSQLTGDSGVYLNIRGKGAGSTLNITGSDLGGSAVTMLNVEGKKTFQAAETRREIHSDQHSGGGGGGIALQGGSNGGGLGITANANIGKGETNGNSTTYRLSHIGGLSGHTDIGDGKTLLNGAQILGKSIEGNTRDLEIHSPQGTMDYQSRQNALSGNVLYGYGVSVNLDYQNTRVDAHEKTVNIDSGQRDAVRGVQESGN
;
A
#
# COMPACT_ATOMS: atom_id res chain seq x y z
N GLU A 1 4.12 -1.95 21.88
CA GLU A 1 4.88 -1.83 20.62
C GLU A 1 4.68 -3.10 19.80
N GLN A 2 4.39 -2.97 18.50
CA GLN A 2 4.29 -4.06 17.55
C GLN A 2 5.40 -3.96 16.51
N LYS A 3 6.03 -5.09 16.21
CA LYS A 3 6.99 -5.21 15.11
C LYS A 3 6.46 -6.23 14.13
N GLN A 4 6.47 -5.88 12.86
CA GLN A 4 6.12 -6.78 11.76
C GLN A 4 7.28 -6.83 10.78
N GLU A 5 7.65 -8.04 10.39
CA GLU A 5 8.66 -8.28 9.36
C GLU A 5 8.03 -9.19 8.30
N MET A 6 8.04 -8.73 7.06
CA MET A 6 7.46 -9.44 5.92
C MET A 6 8.53 -9.68 4.86
N ASN A 7 8.75 -10.95 4.56
CA ASN A 7 9.69 -11.40 3.54
C ASN A 7 8.93 -12.08 2.43
N SER A 8 8.88 -11.46 1.26
CA SER A 8 8.31 -12.05 0.05
C SER A 8 9.41 -12.37 -0.94
N ARG A 9 9.36 -13.58 -1.51
CA ARG A 9 10.25 -14.00 -2.59
C ARG A 9 9.42 -14.67 -3.66
N TYR A 10 9.52 -14.16 -4.87
CA TYR A 10 8.86 -14.67 -6.05
C TYR A 10 9.91 -15.13 -7.06
N LYS A 11 9.69 -16.29 -7.67
CA LYS A 11 10.50 -16.79 -8.77
C LYS A 11 9.58 -17.45 -9.78
N GLN A 12 9.65 -17.00 -11.03
CA GLN A 12 8.89 -17.57 -12.13
C GLN A 12 9.83 -17.88 -13.28
N THR A 13 9.68 -19.07 -13.85
CA THR A 13 10.37 -19.50 -15.05
C THR A 13 9.32 -19.95 -16.05
N GLY A 14 9.38 -19.46 -17.28
CA GLY A 14 8.32 -19.73 -18.25
C GLY A 14 8.77 -19.54 -19.70
N ILE A 15 7.94 -20.08 -20.60
CA ILE A 15 8.07 -19.92 -22.04
C ILE A 15 6.86 -19.12 -22.50
N THR A 16 7.11 -18.00 -23.16
CA THR A 16 6.10 -17.09 -23.68
C THR A 16 6.05 -17.24 -25.20
N VAL A 17 4.85 -17.39 -25.75
CA VAL A 17 4.60 -17.39 -27.19
C VAL A 17 3.70 -16.19 -27.49
N ASN A 18 4.23 -15.19 -28.18
CA ASN A 18 3.49 -13.99 -28.59
C ASN A 18 3.21 -14.05 -30.09
N LEU A 19 1.95 -13.82 -30.46
CA LEU A 19 1.48 -13.74 -31.85
C LEU A 19 0.79 -12.38 -32.04
N SER A 20 1.31 -11.50 -32.90
CA SER A 20 0.66 -10.22 -33.23
C SER A 20 0.46 -10.08 -34.73
N GLY A 21 -0.80 -9.91 -35.15
CA GLY A 21 -1.25 -9.74 -36.54
C GLY A 21 -2.77 -9.60 -36.61
N ALA A 22 -3.33 -9.10 -37.72
CA ALA A 22 -4.76 -8.79 -37.92
C ALA A 22 -5.72 -10.01 -38.01
N LEU A 23 -5.44 -11.08 -37.27
CA LEU A 23 -6.30 -12.25 -37.14
C LEU A 23 -6.46 -12.62 -35.66
N VAL A 24 -7.20 -11.79 -34.93
CA VAL A 24 -7.57 -12.04 -33.52
C VAL A 24 -8.47 -13.29 -33.34
N ASN A 25 -9.00 -13.87 -34.43
CA ASN A 25 -9.97 -14.98 -34.34
C ASN A 25 -9.39 -16.40 -34.36
N ALA A 26 -8.09 -16.61 -34.56
CA ALA A 26 -7.52 -17.97 -34.60
C ALA A 26 -7.26 -18.59 -33.22
N ALA A 27 -7.16 -17.78 -32.16
CA ALA A 27 -6.81 -18.25 -30.81
C ALA A 27 -7.89 -19.14 -30.15
N GLN A 28 -9.14 -19.11 -30.63
CA GLN A 28 -10.22 -19.96 -30.10
C GLN A 28 -10.19 -21.40 -30.64
N MET A 29 -9.58 -21.67 -31.80
CA MET A 29 -9.56 -23.01 -32.40
C MET A 29 -8.45 -23.92 -31.86
N ALA A 30 -7.35 -23.37 -31.34
CA ALA A 30 -6.26 -24.16 -30.75
C ALA A 30 -6.63 -24.82 -29.40
N ARG A 31 -7.68 -24.34 -28.72
CA ARG A 31 -8.14 -24.91 -27.43
C ARG A 31 -8.91 -26.24 -27.59
N LYS A 32 -9.43 -26.57 -28.77
CA LYS A 32 -10.29 -27.77 -28.95
C LYS A 32 -9.55 -29.08 -29.22
N ASN A 33 -8.25 -29.07 -29.54
CA ASN A 33 -7.48 -30.28 -29.91
C ASN A 33 -6.45 -30.74 -28.85
N LEU A 34 -6.57 -30.29 -27.60
CA LEU A 34 -5.72 -30.74 -26.49
C LEU A 34 -6.36 -31.82 -25.61
N GLN A 35 -7.56 -32.30 -25.96
CA GLN A 35 -8.18 -33.46 -25.33
C GLN A 35 -7.88 -34.70 -26.17
N HIS A 36 -6.72 -35.31 -25.95
CA HIS A 36 -6.45 -36.75 -26.04
C HIS A 36 -4.94 -36.91 -25.96
N LEU A 37 -4.40 -37.03 -24.74
CA LEU A 37 -3.22 -37.85 -24.46
C LEU A 37 -3.10 -37.99 -22.94
N GLY A 38 -3.74 -39.03 -22.42
CA GLY A 38 -3.48 -39.52 -21.07
C GLY A 38 -2.83 -40.89 -21.16
N LYS A 39 -1.67 -41.07 -20.49
CA LYS A 39 -1.48 -42.03 -19.39
C LYS A 39 0.01 -42.21 -19.00
N SER A 40 0.21 -42.21 -17.69
CA SER A 40 1.19 -42.98 -16.89
C SER A 40 2.56 -42.37 -16.54
N ASP A 41 3.06 -42.93 -15.45
CA ASP A 41 3.81 -42.38 -14.32
C ASP A 41 5.35 -42.40 -14.48
N ASN A 42 5.98 -41.57 -13.66
CA ASN A 42 7.40 -41.53 -13.33
C ASN A 42 8.38 -41.00 -14.41
N ALA A 43 9.36 -40.23 -13.93
CA ALA A 43 10.44 -39.53 -14.67
C ALA A 43 10.03 -38.44 -15.69
N ARG A 44 8.80 -38.46 -16.22
CA ARG A 44 8.35 -37.54 -17.29
C ARG A 44 8.03 -36.12 -16.83
N VAL A 45 7.75 -35.87 -15.55
CA VAL A 45 7.44 -34.50 -15.08
C VAL A 45 8.68 -33.58 -15.13
N LYS A 46 9.89 -34.12 -14.88
CA LYS A 46 11.15 -33.38 -15.09
C LYS A 46 11.53 -33.28 -16.57
N ALA A 47 11.17 -34.28 -17.38
CA ALA A 47 11.35 -34.22 -18.83
C ALA A 47 10.34 -33.27 -19.52
N MET A 48 9.16 -33.03 -18.95
CA MET A 48 8.11 -32.20 -19.55
C MET A 48 8.45 -30.71 -19.60
N ALA A 49 9.29 -30.19 -18.71
CA ALA A 49 9.75 -28.81 -18.80
C ALA A 49 10.76 -28.60 -19.95
N ALA A 50 11.67 -29.56 -20.13
CA ALA A 50 12.63 -29.56 -21.25
C ALA A 50 11.97 -29.92 -22.59
N ALA A 51 11.01 -30.84 -22.57
CA ALA A 51 10.28 -31.28 -23.76
C ALA A 51 9.24 -30.25 -24.23
N ASN A 52 8.58 -29.48 -23.35
CA ASN A 52 7.65 -28.43 -23.80
C ASN A 52 8.37 -27.27 -24.51
N ALA A 53 9.63 -26.98 -24.16
CA ALA A 53 10.46 -26.01 -24.88
C ALA A 53 10.87 -26.53 -26.27
N ALA A 54 11.28 -27.80 -26.35
CA ALA A 54 11.71 -28.41 -27.60
C ALA A 54 10.54 -28.76 -28.55
N TRP A 55 9.39 -29.18 -28.01
CA TRP A 55 8.25 -29.62 -28.81
C TRP A 55 7.41 -28.46 -29.35
N SER A 56 7.33 -27.34 -28.63
CA SER A 56 6.76 -26.09 -29.15
C SER A 56 7.64 -25.48 -30.25
N GLY A 57 8.98 -25.60 -30.14
CA GLY A 57 9.90 -25.22 -31.21
C GLY A 57 9.68 -26.00 -32.52
N TYR A 58 9.51 -27.33 -32.46
CA TYR A 58 9.35 -28.15 -33.67
C TYR A 58 7.99 -27.95 -34.36
N LYS A 59 6.89 -27.83 -33.59
CA LYS A 59 5.56 -27.55 -34.15
C LYS A 59 5.40 -26.11 -34.63
N ALA A 60 6.06 -25.14 -33.99
CA ALA A 60 6.10 -23.77 -34.48
C ALA A 60 6.85 -23.69 -35.82
N VAL A 61 7.96 -24.42 -35.98
CA VAL A 61 8.68 -24.52 -37.26
C VAL A 61 7.81 -25.16 -38.35
N GLN A 62 7.02 -26.20 -38.03
CA GLN A 62 6.06 -26.78 -39.00
C GLN A 62 4.91 -25.84 -39.35
N ALA A 63 4.29 -25.19 -38.36
CA ALA A 63 3.22 -24.22 -38.60
C ALA A 63 3.73 -23.00 -39.39
N VAL A 64 5.01 -22.64 -39.26
CA VAL A 64 5.70 -21.63 -40.06
C VAL A 64 5.93 -22.10 -41.49
N ASN A 65 6.36 -23.37 -41.69
CA ASN A 65 6.46 -23.92 -43.04
C ASN A 65 5.10 -23.96 -43.75
N GLU A 66 4.03 -24.31 -43.04
CA GLU A 66 2.67 -24.29 -43.59
C GLU A 66 2.14 -22.86 -43.80
N ALA A 67 2.44 -21.89 -42.93
CA ALA A 67 2.08 -20.48 -43.10
C ALA A 67 2.84 -19.79 -44.25
N VAL A 68 4.11 -20.17 -44.46
CA VAL A 68 4.94 -19.69 -45.57
C VAL A 68 4.53 -20.34 -46.89
N GLN A 69 4.13 -21.62 -46.87
CA GLN A 69 3.67 -22.34 -48.07
C GLN A 69 2.20 -22.05 -48.46
N SER A 70 1.35 -21.63 -47.53
CA SER A 70 -0.08 -21.38 -47.78
C SER A 70 -0.40 -20.04 -48.47
N GLY A 71 0.60 -19.32 -48.99
CA GLY A 71 0.40 -18.28 -50.01
C GLY A 71 -0.50 -17.11 -49.61
N SER A 72 -0.71 -16.86 -48.31
CA SER A 72 -1.52 -15.73 -47.84
C SER A 72 -0.67 -14.46 -47.86
N GLY A 73 -0.65 -13.79 -49.02
CA GLY A 73 0.06 -12.53 -49.23
C GLY A 73 -0.25 -11.48 -48.14
N GLY A 74 0.81 -10.80 -47.70
CA GLY A 74 0.74 -9.50 -47.03
C GLY A 74 0.27 -9.46 -45.57
N THR A 75 -0.01 -10.59 -44.92
CA THR A 75 -0.41 -10.55 -43.50
C THR A 75 0.82 -10.48 -42.59
N LEU A 76 0.98 -9.36 -41.88
CA LEU A 76 1.98 -9.18 -40.83
C LEU A 76 1.76 -10.23 -39.72
N ILE A 77 2.59 -11.27 -39.70
CA ILE A 77 2.64 -12.25 -38.62
C ILE A 77 3.96 -12.04 -37.89
N ASN A 78 3.89 -11.45 -36.70
CA ASN A 78 5.01 -11.48 -35.78
C ASN A 78 4.78 -12.62 -34.79
N LEU A 79 5.57 -13.69 -34.90
CA LEU A 79 5.58 -14.81 -33.95
C LEU A 79 6.88 -14.76 -33.17
N SER A 80 6.83 -14.69 -31.85
CA SER A 80 8.03 -14.83 -31.01
C SER A 80 7.82 -15.88 -29.92
N ILE A 81 8.83 -16.72 -29.74
CA ILE A 81 8.90 -17.72 -28.68
C ILE A 81 10.12 -17.38 -27.83
N SER A 82 9.92 -17.04 -26.56
CA SER A 82 11.00 -16.72 -25.64
C SER A 82 10.89 -17.52 -24.34
N GLY A 83 12.03 -17.94 -23.81
CA GLY A 83 12.15 -18.55 -22.49
C GLY A 83 12.88 -17.60 -21.57
N GLY A 84 12.44 -17.50 -20.31
CA GLY A 84 13.10 -16.62 -19.36
C GLY A 84 12.81 -16.97 -17.90
N SER A 85 13.59 -16.34 -17.03
CA SER A 85 13.39 -16.40 -15.59
C SER A 85 13.26 -15.00 -15.02
N GLN A 86 12.36 -14.85 -14.05
CA GLN A 86 12.19 -13.63 -13.27
C GLN A 86 12.22 -13.99 -11.79
N HIS A 87 12.83 -13.12 -11.01
CA HIS A 87 12.79 -13.17 -9.56
C HIS A 87 12.54 -11.79 -8.99
N SER A 88 11.83 -11.75 -7.87
CA SER A 88 11.72 -10.55 -7.05
C SER A 88 11.74 -10.94 -5.58
N SER A 89 12.35 -10.10 -4.77
CA SER A 89 12.38 -10.21 -3.33
C SER A 89 12.06 -8.87 -2.71
N SER A 90 11.20 -8.88 -1.70
CA SER A 90 10.83 -7.71 -0.92
C SER A 90 11.00 -8.05 0.54
N HIS A 91 11.77 -7.23 1.24
CA HIS A 91 11.92 -7.26 2.68
C HIS A 91 11.28 -5.99 3.23
N GLN A 92 10.34 -6.12 4.16
CA GLN A 92 9.68 -4.97 4.77
C GLN A 92 9.65 -5.15 6.29
N ARG A 93 10.08 -4.12 7.01
CA ARG A 93 9.98 -4.00 8.46
C ARG A 93 9.06 -2.83 8.78
N SER A 94 8.10 -3.06 9.66
CA SER A 94 7.26 -2.03 10.23
C SER A 94 7.31 -2.10 11.74
N ARG A 95 7.45 -0.96 12.39
CA ARG A 95 7.35 -0.79 13.83
C ARG A 95 6.23 0.20 14.10
N GLU A 96 5.33 -0.13 15.01
CA GLU A 96 4.22 0.75 15.39
C GLU A 96 4.00 0.69 16.89
N ASP A 97 3.85 1.85 17.52
CA ASP A 97 3.44 1.94 18.91
C ASP A 97 1.95 1.58 19.01
N ILE A 98 1.64 0.56 19.82
CA ILE A 98 0.24 0.24 20.14
C ILE A 98 -0.15 1.05 21.37
N LEU A 99 -1.21 1.84 21.24
CA LEU A 99 -1.86 2.51 22.36
C LEU A 99 -3.03 1.68 22.86
N GLN A 100 -3.02 1.38 24.16
CA GLN A 100 -4.17 0.82 24.86
C GLN A 100 -4.87 1.96 25.60
N SER A 101 -5.97 2.46 25.03
CA SER A 101 -6.75 3.52 25.67
C SER A 101 -7.57 2.98 26.82
N SER A 102 -7.69 3.76 27.88
CA SER A 102 -8.68 3.51 28.94
C SER A 102 -9.99 4.20 28.60
N GLN A 103 -11.10 3.64 29.08
CA GLN A 103 -12.41 4.22 28.94
C GLN A 103 -13.14 4.21 30.30
N LEU A 104 -13.66 5.37 30.70
CA LEU A 104 -14.57 5.51 31.82
C LEU A 104 -15.89 6.06 31.29
N THR A 105 -16.86 5.17 31.08
CA THR A 105 -18.16 5.53 30.50
C THR A 105 -19.31 5.13 31.40
N GLY A 106 -20.44 5.82 31.23
CA GLY A 106 -21.67 5.53 31.97
C GLY A 106 -22.91 5.75 31.11
N ASP A 107 -23.84 4.81 31.16
CA ASP A 107 -25.08 4.83 30.37
C ASP A 107 -26.01 6.00 30.69
N SER A 108 -25.84 6.65 31.83
CA SER A 108 -26.56 7.87 32.20
C SER A 108 -25.59 9.01 32.45
N GLY A 109 -24.65 8.83 33.37
CA GLY A 109 -23.66 9.87 33.64
C GLY A 109 -22.38 9.37 34.28
N VAL A 110 -21.35 10.20 34.17
CA VAL A 110 -20.06 10.03 34.86
C VAL A 110 -19.88 11.23 35.78
N TYR A 111 -19.68 10.96 37.07
CA TYR A 111 -19.43 11.99 38.09
C TYR A 111 -18.09 11.69 38.74
N LEU A 112 -17.11 12.56 38.52
CA LEU A 112 -15.79 12.44 39.11
C LEU A 112 -15.60 13.53 40.16
N ASN A 113 -15.31 13.13 41.39
CA ASN A 113 -15.06 14.05 42.50
C ASN A 113 -13.68 13.76 43.11
N ILE A 114 -12.72 14.66 42.88
CA ILE A 114 -11.32 14.50 43.30
C ILE A 114 -10.98 15.62 44.29
N ARG A 115 -10.83 15.23 45.55
CA ARG A 115 -10.64 16.13 46.71
C ARG A 115 -9.60 15.61 47.69
N GLY A 116 -9.24 16.45 48.66
CA GLY A 116 -8.44 16.09 49.83
C GLY A 116 -7.02 16.65 49.81
N LYS A 117 -6.59 17.23 48.69
CA LYS A 117 -5.30 17.94 48.57
C LYS A 117 -5.47 19.41 48.17
N GLY A 118 -6.70 19.93 48.11
CA GLY A 118 -6.96 21.29 47.65
C GLY A 118 -6.38 21.50 46.24
N ALA A 119 -5.61 22.57 46.07
CA ALA A 119 -4.92 22.85 44.80
C ALA A 119 -3.94 21.75 44.34
N GLY A 120 -3.51 20.86 45.24
CA GLY A 120 -2.67 19.70 44.92
C GLY A 120 -3.43 18.48 44.38
N SER A 121 -4.76 18.52 44.32
CA SER A 121 -5.59 17.49 43.69
C SER A 121 -5.44 17.54 42.17
N THR A 122 -5.34 16.39 41.49
CA THR A 122 -5.12 16.36 40.04
C THR A 122 -5.94 15.28 39.33
N LEU A 123 -6.42 15.61 38.13
CA LEU A 123 -6.99 14.65 37.17
C LEU A 123 -6.17 14.68 35.89
N ASN A 124 -5.64 13.53 35.47
CA ASN A 124 -4.90 13.40 34.22
C ASN A 124 -5.57 12.34 33.34
N ILE A 125 -5.99 12.71 32.13
CA ILE A 125 -6.50 11.79 31.10
C ILE A 125 -5.56 11.88 29.90
N THR A 126 -5.02 10.73 29.48
CA THR A 126 -4.04 10.64 28.39
C THR A 126 -4.49 9.63 27.35
N GLY A 127 -4.70 10.07 26.10
CA GLY A 127 -5.19 9.25 24.99
C GLY A 127 -6.39 8.36 25.33
N SER A 128 -7.28 8.83 26.21
CA SER A 128 -8.33 8.02 26.84
C SER A 128 -9.67 8.74 26.80
N ASP A 129 -10.75 7.96 26.93
CA ASP A 129 -12.11 8.47 26.83
C ASP A 129 -12.76 8.47 28.22
N LEU A 130 -13.38 9.58 28.59
CA LEU A 130 -14.13 9.72 29.83
C LEU A 130 -15.45 10.42 29.51
N GLY A 131 -16.60 9.79 29.76
CA GLY A 131 -17.87 10.47 29.54
C GLY A 131 -19.11 9.63 29.74
N GLY A 132 -20.17 10.26 30.23
CA GLY A 132 -21.52 9.70 30.28
C GLY A 132 -22.36 10.09 29.07
N SER A 133 -23.38 9.28 28.78
CA SER A 133 -24.28 9.51 27.63
C SER A 133 -25.14 10.79 27.79
N ALA A 134 -25.56 11.11 29.02
CA ALA A 134 -26.42 12.25 29.32
C ALA A 134 -25.69 13.32 30.13
N VAL A 135 -24.84 12.96 31.09
CA VAL A 135 -24.11 13.93 31.94
C VAL A 135 -22.67 13.48 32.19
N THR A 136 -21.73 14.40 32.11
CA THR A 136 -20.34 14.23 32.57
C THR A 136 -20.00 15.41 33.48
N MET A 137 -19.73 15.16 34.76
CA MET A 137 -19.34 16.20 35.73
C MET A 137 -17.98 15.90 36.33
N LEU A 138 -17.05 16.85 36.21
CA LEU A 138 -15.69 16.77 36.76
C LEU A 138 -15.49 17.82 37.85
N ASN A 139 -15.64 17.41 39.10
CA ASN A 139 -15.35 18.23 40.26
C ASN A 139 -13.95 17.90 40.81
N VAL A 140 -12.96 18.74 40.49
CA VAL A 140 -11.56 18.54 40.88
C VAL A 140 -11.08 19.78 41.59
N GLU A 141 -10.64 19.66 42.85
CA GLU A 141 -10.17 20.80 43.66
C GLU A 141 -8.93 21.52 43.08
N GLY A 142 -8.13 20.81 42.27
CA GLY A 142 -6.91 21.33 41.67
C GLY A 142 -6.91 21.27 40.14
N LYS A 143 -5.84 20.73 39.55
CA LYS A 143 -5.61 20.81 38.09
C LYS A 143 -6.22 19.63 37.32
N LYS A 144 -6.82 19.93 36.18
CA LYS A 144 -7.21 18.96 35.15
C LYS A 144 -6.26 19.04 33.97
N THR A 145 -5.76 17.90 33.51
CA THR A 145 -4.95 17.78 32.31
C THR A 145 -5.54 16.71 31.40
N PHE A 146 -5.94 17.11 30.21
CA PHE A 146 -6.39 16.19 29.17
C PHE A 146 -5.40 16.29 28.02
N GLN A 147 -4.73 15.19 27.72
CA GLN A 147 -3.64 15.19 26.74
C GLN A 147 -3.74 14.01 25.77
N ALA A 148 -3.22 14.18 24.56
CA ALA A 148 -3.14 13.09 23.61
C ALA A 148 -2.03 12.10 24.03
N ALA A 149 -2.17 10.87 23.57
CA ALA A 149 -1.09 9.90 23.56
C ALA A 149 -0.45 9.87 22.17
N GLU A 150 0.87 10.00 22.11
CA GLU A 150 1.64 9.92 20.87
C GLU A 150 1.77 8.46 20.40
N THR A 151 1.59 8.23 19.10
CA THR A 151 1.87 6.98 18.41
C THR A 151 2.90 7.24 17.32
N ARG A 152 3.96 6.44 17.30
CA ARG A 152 4.94 6.45 16.20
C ARG A 152 4.82 5.21 15.34
N ARG A 153 5.00 5.41 14.04
CA ARG A 153 5.07 4.33 13.05
C ARG A 153 6.26 4.54 12.14
N GLU A 154 7.07 3.51 12.02
CA GLU A 154 8.24 3.46 11.17
C GLU A 154 8.10 2.31 10.17
N ILE A 155 8.42 2.56 8.91
CA ILE A 155 8.43 1.55 7.84
C ILE A 155 9.77 1.63 7.13
N HIS A 156 10.40 0.48 6.95
CA HIS A 156 11.57 0.31 6.11
C HIS A 156 11.30 -0.83 5.15
N SER A 157 11.60 -0.67 3.87
CA SER A 157 11.52 -1.75 2.91
C SER A 157 12.63 -1.71 1.88
N ASP A 158 13.15 -2.88 1.55
CA ASP A 158 14.10 -3.11 0.47
C ASP A 158 13.50 -4.07 -0.54
N GLN A 159 13.50 -3.67 -1.80
CA GLN A 159 13.06 -4.49 -2.92
C GLN A 159 14.21 -4.73 -3.89
N HIS A 160 14.31 -5.96 -4.37
CA HIS A 160 15.21 -6.33 -5.45
C HIS A 160 14.44 -7.18 -6.45
N SER A 161 14.63 -6.93 -7.74
CA SER A 161 14.06 -7.76 -8.79
C SER A 161 15.07 -7.92 -9.91
N GLY A 162 14.94 -9.01 -10.65
CA GLY A 162 15.76 -9.21 -11.82
C GLY A 162 15.23 -10.34 -12.68
N GLY A 163 15.60 -10.30 -13.94
CA GLY A 163 15.14 -11.28 -14.89
C GLY A 163 15.92 -11.24 -16.16
N GLY A 164 15.83 -12.32 -16.90
CA GLY A 164 16.47 -12.43 -18.18
C GLY A 164 15.86 -13.55 -18.98
N GLY A 165 15.84 -13.36 -20.28
CA GLY A 165 15.26 -14.31 -21.21
C GLY A 165 15.86 -14.17 -22.59
N GLY A 166 15.60 -15.18 -23.40
CA GLY A 166 16.02 -15.20 -24.78
C GLY A 166 15.10 -16.08 -25.59
N GLY A 167 15.03 -15.80 -26.88
CA GLY A 167 14.05 -16.42 -27.75
C GLY A 167 14.36 -16.28 -29.21
N ILE A 168 13.43 -16.79 -30.01
CA ILE A 168 13.42 -16.69 -31.46
C ILE A 168 12.21 -15.84 -31.83
N ALA A 169 12.42 -14.87 -32.70
CA ALA A 169 11.39 -14.03 -33.28
C ALA A 169 11.33 -14.25 -34.78
N LEU A 170 10.11 -14.21 -35.31
CA LEU A 170 9.75 -14.26 -36.71
C LEU A 170 8.94 -13.00 -36.99
N GLN A 171 9.35 -12.25 -38.00
CA GLN A 171 8.65 -11.04 -38.43
C GLN A 171 8.39 -11.16 -39.93
N GLY A 172 7.11 -11.15 -40.32
CA GLY A 172 6.67 -11.13 -41.71
C GLY A 172 6.20 -9.74 -42.13
N GLY A 173 6.72 -9.22 -43.26
CA GLY A 173 6.33 -7.93 -43.83
C GLY A 173 6.37 -7.92 -45.36
N SER A 174 5.80 -6.87 -45.97
CA SER A 174 5.67 -6.73 -47.43
C SER A 174 7.01 -6.63 -48.19
N ASN A 175 8.12 -6.40 -47.49
CA ASN A 175 9.48 -6.33 -48.06
C ASN A 175 10.33 -7.58 -47.77
N GLY A 176 9.72 -8.67 -47.29
CA GLY A 176 10.40 -9.89 -46.86
C GLY A 176 10.10 -10.22 -45.40
N GLY A 177 10.24 -11.50 -45.06
CA GLY A 177 10.16 -11.97 -43.67
C GLY A 177 11.50 -12.55 -43.24
N GLY A 178 11.79 -12.54 -41.94
CA GLY A 178 13.03 -13.12 -41.45
C GLY A 178 13.01 -13.60 -39.99
N LEU A 179 13.98 -14.46 -39.71
CA LEU A 179 14.28 -15.03 -38.40
C LEU A 179 15.18 -14.08 -37.62
N GLY A 180 14.96 -13.97 -36.32
CA GLY A 180 15.83 -13.24 -35.40
C GLY A 180 15.91 -13.91 -34.04
N ILE A 181 16.97 -13.61 -33.31
CA ILE A 181 17.18 -14.04 -31.92
C ILE A 181 16.95 -12.83 -31.03
N THR A 182 16.15 -13.00 -29.98
CA THR A 182 15.94 -11.99 -28.95
C THR A 182 16.68 -12.38 -27.68
N ALA A 183 17.19 -11.38 -26.97
CA ALA A 183 17.66 -11.51 -25.60
C ALA A 183 17.22 -10.28 -24.82
N ASN A 184 16.79 -10.48 -23.58
CA ASN A 184 16.42 -9.40 -22.68
C ASN A 184 16.96 -9.65 -21.27
N ALA A 185 17.26 -8.57 -20.58
CA ALA A 185 17.65 -8.61 -19.18
C ALA A 185 17.07 -7.38 -18.46
N ASN A 186 16.70 -7.56 -17.20
CA ASN A 186 16.23 -6.48 -16.35
C ASN A 186 16.73 -6.66 -14.91
N ILE A 187 16.97 -5.55 -14.23
CA ILE A 187 17.30 -5.48 -12.81
C ILE A 187 16.57 -4.28 -12.20
N GLY A 188 16.02 -4.46 -11.00
CA GLY A 188 15.35 -3.43 -10.25
C GLY A 188 15.81 -3.45 -8.79
N LYS A 189 15.97 -2.26 -8.20
CA LYS A 189 16.21 -2.08 -6.79
C LYS A 189 15.32 -0.95 -6.27
N GLY A 190 14.63 -1.20 -5.17
CA GLY A 190 13.79 -0.23 -4.47
C GLY A 190 14.19 -0.14 -3.00
N GLU A 191 14.11 1.05 -2.43
CA GLU A 191 14.22 1.28 -1.00
C GLU A 191 13.14 2.28 -0.59
N THR A 192 12.48 2.04 0.54
CA THR A 192 11.47 2.93 1.09
C THR A 192 11.66 3.09 2.60
N ASN A 193 11.64 4.34 3.06
CA ASN A 193 11.68 4.73 4.45
C ASN A 193 10.47 5.61 4.74
N GLY A 194 9.73 5.30 5.79
CA GLY A 194 8.62 6.10 6.28
C GLY A 194 8.72 6.25 7.79
N ASN A 195 8.54 7.46 8.29
CA ASN A 195 8.37 7.74 9.71
C ASN A 195 7.14 8.64 9.86
N SER A 196 6.26 8.31 10.79
CA SER A 196 5.11 9.15 11.09
C SER A 196 4.81 9.17 12.58
N THR A 197 4.47 10.36 13.06
CA THR A 197 3.99 10.58 14.42
C THR A 197 2.55 11.02 14.34
N THR A 198 1.67 10.29 15.01
CA THR A 198 0.25 10.61 15.15
C THR A 198 -0.11 10.70 16.63
N TYR A 199 -1.29 11.24 16.93
CA TYR A 199 -1.72 11.48 18.30
C TYR A 199 -3.14 10.96 18.46
N ARG A 200 -3.34 10.10 19.46
CA ARG A 200 -4.67 9.72 19.91
C ARG A 200 -5.14 10.74 20.95
N LEU A 201 -6.20 11.48 20.63
CA LEU A 201 -6.77 12.46 21.54
C LEU A 201 -7.38 11.82 22.79
N SER A 202 -7.47 12.62 23.86
CA SER A 202 -8.39 12.34 24.95
C SER A 202 -9.75 12.97 24.68
N HIS A 203 -10.83 12.24 24.95
CA HIS A 203 -12.20 12.75 24.80
C HIS A 203 -12.89 12.81 26.16
N ILE A 204 -13.45 13.97 26.48
CA ILE A 204 -14.14 14.23 27.74
C ILE A 204 -15.59 14.60 27.46
N GLY A 205 -16.53 13.80 27.94
CA GLY A 205 -17.96 13.96 27.71
C GLY A 205 -18.48 13.17 26.52
N GLY A 206 -19.78 13.32 26.26
CA GLY A 206 -20.48 12.68 25.14
C GLY A 206 -21.25 13.72 24.32
N LEU A 207 -21.28 13.56 23.00
CA LEU A 207 -21.89 14.55 22.07
C LEU A 207 -23.38 14.84 22.35
N SER A 208 -24.12 13.90 22.94
CA SER A 208 -25.54 14.04 23.28
C SER A 208 -25.79 14.64 24.66
N GLY A 209 -24.80 14.61 25.54
CA GLY A 209 -24.94 14.92 26.96
C GLY A 209 -24.46 16.32 27.33
N HIS A 210 -24.70 16.70 28.58
CA HIS A 210 -24.10 17.86 29.19
C HIS A 210 -22.73 17.50 29.78
N THR A 211 -21.72 18.34 29.53
CA THR A 211 -20.38 18.15 30.08
C THR A 211 -19.95 19.36 30.87
N ASP A 212 -19.83 19.20 32.18
CA ASP A 212 -19.31 20.19 33.11
C ASP A 212 -17.90 19.79 33.56
N ILE A 213 -16.91 20.61 33.21
CA ILE A 213 -15.52 20.40 33.63
C ILE A 213 -15.19 21.08 34.98
N GLY A 214 -16.17 21.75 35.60
CA GLY A 214 -16.07 22.39 36.91
C GLY A 214 -15.08 23.55 36.98
N ASP A 215 -14.74 23.95 38.20
CA ASP A 215 -13.80 25.04 38.48
C ASP A 215 -12.33 24.60 38.43
N GLY A 216 -11.41 25.55 38.26
CA GLY A 216 -9.96 25.32 38.44
C GLY A 216 -9.15 25.27 37.15
N LYS A 217 -7.85 24.95 37.25
CA LYS A 217 -6.94 24.99 36.10
C LYS A 217 -7.17 23.82 35.15
N THR A 218 -7.22 24.11 33.85
CA THR A 218 -7.48 23.10 32.82
C THR A 218 -6.49 23.24 31.66
N LEU A 219 -5.84 22.14 31.33
CA LEU A 219 -4.96 22.02 30.16
C LEU A 219 -5.56 21.01 29.18
N LEU A 220 -5.79 21.45 27.95
CA LEU A 220 -6.13 20.61 26.80
C LEU A 220 -4.91 20.54 25.88
N ASN A 221 -4.26 19.40 25.76
CA ASN A 221 -3.12 19.21 24.87
C ASN A 221 -3.34 18.02 23.94
N GLY A 222 -4.06 18.21 22.85
CA GLY A 222 -4.57 17.09 22.07
C GLY A 222 -5.74 16.41 22.77
N ALA A 223 -6.74 17.22 23.15
CA ALA A 223 -7.94 16.72 23.78
C ALA A 223 -9.18 17.50 23.35
N GLN A 224 -10.32 16.83 23.42
CA GLN A 224 -11.62 17.40 23.07
C GLN A 224 -12.60 17.26 24.24
N ILE A 225 -13.32 18.35 24.49
CA ILE A 225 -14.48 18.35 25.37
C ILE A 225 -15.71 18.27 24.46
N LEU A 226 -16.54 17.26 24.69
CA LEU A 226 -17.70 16.91 23.90
C LEU A 226 -18.96 17.11 24.73
N GLY A 227 -19.98 17.69 24.13
CA GLY A 227 -21.26 17.91 24.80
C GLY A 227 -22.25 18.60 23.89
N LYS A 228 -23.55 18.34 24.10
CA LYS A 228 -24.64 19.20 23.60
C LYS A 228 -24.65 20.54 24.33
N SER A 229 -24.22 20.55 25.58
CA SER A 229 -23.89 21.76 26.33
C SER A 229 -22.61 21.51 27.12
N ILE A 230 -21.77 22.53 27.17
CA ILE A 230 -20.47 22.48 27.86
C ILE A 230 -20.45 23.61 28.89
N GLU A 231 -20.17 23.26 30.13
CA GLU A 231 -20.01 24.21 31.24
C GLU A 231 -18.65 24.01 31.91
N GLY A 232 -18.14 25.07 32.53
CA GLY A 232 -16.88 25.03 33.24
C GLY A 232 -16.36 26.43 33.49
N ASN A 233 -15.95 26.69 34.73
CA ASN A 233 -15.34 27.96 35.13
C ASN A 233 -13.84 27.74 35.36
N THR A 234 -13.13 27.59 34.25
CA THR A 234 -11.70 27.27 34.27
C THR A 234 -10.87 28.54 34.37
N ARG A 235 -10.10 28.68 35.45
CA ARG A 235 -9.06 29.71 35.55
C ARG A 235 -7.81 29.18 34.84
N ASP A 236 -7.18 29.95 33.98
CA ASP A 236 -5.99 29.52 33.20
C ASP A 236 -6.25 28.31 32.28
N LEU A 237 -7.24 28.43 31.38
CA LEU A 237 -7.46 27.44 30.32
C LEU A 237 -6.36 27.54 29.27
N GLU A 238 -5.62 26.45 29.08
CA GLU A 238 -4.64 26.30 28.01
C GLU A 238 -5.09 25.27 27.00
N ILE A 239 -4.98 25.59 25.71
CA ILE A 239 -5.36 24.70 24.60
C ILE A 239 -4.18 24.61 23.63
N HIS A 240 -3.65 23.40 23.47
CA HIS A 240 -2.54 23.06 22.59
C HIS A 240 -2.96 21.94 21.65
N SER A 241 -2.78 22.14 20.35
CA SER A 241 -3.06 21.11 19.34
C SER A 241 -1.75 20.46 18.90
N PRO A 242 -1.49 19.18 19.23
CA PRO A 242 -0.29 18.50 18.78
C PRO A 242 -0.33 18.32 17.26
N GLN A 243 0.84 18.46 16.63
CA GLN A 243 1.00 18.32 15.19
C GLN A 243 1.56 16.95 14.87
N GLY A 244 0.84 16.19 14.04
CA GLY A 244 1.37 14.98 13.44
C GLY A 244 2.45 15.30 12.42
N THR A 245 3.34 14.35 12.20
CA THR A 245 4.39 14.43 11.19
C THR A 245 4.36 13.19 10.31
N MET A 246 4.68 13.35 9.03
CA MET A 246 4.92 12.24 8.11
C MET A 246 6.12 12.58 7.24
N ASP A 247 7.14 11.74 7.33
CA ASP A 247 8.31 11.75 6.46
C ASP A 247 8.30 10.45 5.67
N TYR A 248 8.22 10.53 4.35
CA TYR A 248 8.20 9.37 3.48
C TYR A 248 9.17 9.57 2.32
N GLN A 249 10.07 8.61 2.13
CA GLN A 249 11.07 8.62 1.08
C GLN A 249 11.08 7.26 0.40
N SER A 250 10.83 7.23 -0.90
CA SER A 250 10.91 6.02 -1.71
C SER A 250 11.77 6.28 -2.93
N ARG A 251 12.68 5.35 -3.22
CA ARG A 251 13.56 5.37 -4.39
C ARG A 251 13.49 4.04 -5.07
N GLN A 252 13.20 4.05 -6.36
CA GLN A 252 13.13 2.85 -7.18
C GLN A 252 13.94 3.07 -8.45
N ASN A 253 14.91 2.19 -8.67
CA ASN A 253 15.72 2.15 -9.87
C ASN A 253 15.40 0.87 -10.62
N ALA A 254 15.15 0.97 -11.92
CA ALA A 254 15.03 -0.17 -12.81
C ALA A 254 15.87 0.07 -14.06
N LEU A 255 16.57 -0.97 -14.49
CA LEU A 255 17.33 -1.00 -15.73
C LEU A 255 16.90 -2.24 -16.49
N SER A 256 16.49 -2.06 -17.74
CA SER A 256 16.16 -3.16 -18.65
C SER A 256 16.77 -2.92 -20.01
N GLY A 257 17.11 -4.00 -20.70
CA GLY A 257 17.55 -3.94 -22.09
C GLY A 257 17.03 -5.13 -22.87
N ASN A 258 16.81 -4.91 -24.16
CA ASN A 258 16.51 -5.98 -25.10
C ASN A 258 17.30 -5.81 -26.38
N VAL A 259 17.69 -6.93 -26.96
CA VAL A 259 18.38 -7.00 -28.24
C VAL A 259 17.62 -7.95 -29.15
N LEU A 260 17.44 -7.58 -30.40
CA LEU A 260 16.99 -8.43 -31.50
C LEU A 260 18.06 -8.41 -32.58
N TYR A 261 18.48 -9.58 -33.03
CA TYR A 261 19.47 -9.74 -34.09
C TYR A 261 18.97 -10.73 -35.16
N GLY A 262 19.00 -10.33 -36.43
CA GLY A 262 18.56 -11.15 -37.57
C GLY A 262 18.08 -10.30 -38.73
N TYR A 263 16.81 -10.42 -39.11
CA TYR A 263 16.15 -9.61 -40.16
C TYR A 263 16.32 -8.08 -40.00
N GLY A 264 16.66 -7.63 -38.79
CA GLY A 264 17.20 -6.33 -38.48
C GLY A 264 17.95 -6.39 -37.14
N VAL A 265 18.68 -5.32 -36.82
CA VAL A 265 19.29 -5.16 -35.49
C VAL A 265 18.52 -4.08 -34.76
N SER A 266 17.94 -4.43 -33.60
CA SER A 266 17.43 -3.44 -32.67
C SER A 266 17.99 -3.69 -31.28
N VAL A 267 18.39 -2.60 -30.63
CA VAL A 267 18.91 -2.59 -29.27
C VAL A 267 18.16 -1.50 -28.54
N ASN A 268 17.47 -1.87 -27.47
CA ASN A 268 16.85 -0.92 -26.58
C ASN A 268 17.47 -1.07 -25.19
N LEU A 269 17.68 0.07 -24.54
CA LEU A 269 18.13 0.16 -23.16
C LEU A 269 17.26 1.20 -22.47
N ASP A 270 16.55 0.77 -21.44
CA ASP A 270 15.62 1.58 -20.68
C ASP A 270 16.12 1.68 -19.24
N TYR A 271 16.28 2.92 -18.76
CA TYR A 271 16.58 3.21 -17.38
C TYR A 271 15.44 4.05 -16.79
N GLN A 272 14.90 3.58 -15.68
CA GLN A 272 13.83 4.26 -14.95
C GLN A 272 14.28 4.51 -13.52
N ASN A 273 14.16 5.76 -13.09
CA ASN A 273 14.37 6.16 -11.71
C ASN A 273 13.14 6.91 -11.21
N THR A 274 12.50 6.36 -10.19
CA THR A 274 11.34 6.95 -9.53
C THR A 274 11.75 7.34 -8.13
N ARG A 275 11.56 8.61 -7.78
CA ARG A 275 11.81 9.13 -6.44
C ARG A 275 10.57 9.85 -5.94
N VAL A 276 10.17 9.50 -4.73
CA VAL A 276 9.07 10.16 -4.00
C VAL A 276 9.62 10.60 -2.66
N ASP A 277 9.59 11.90 -2.39
CA ASP A 277 9.87 12.46 -1.08
C ASP A 277 8.62 13.26 -0.65
N ALA A 278 8.07 12.94 0.50
CA ALA A 278 6.94 13.64 1.10
C ALA A 278 7.29 13.99 2.55
N HIS A 279 7.09 15.26 2.88
CA HIS A 279 7.28 15.81 4.22
C HIS A 279 6.01 16.58 4.57
N GLU A 280 5.32 16.13 5.61
CA GLU A 280 4.07 16.72 6.04
C GLU A 280 4.10 16.99 7.54
N LYS A 281 3.62 18.18 7.92
CA LYS A 281 3.34 18.53 9.30
C LYS A 281 1.93 19.08 9.36
N THR A 282 1.03 18.33 9.97
CA THR A 282 -0.39 18.66 9.96
C THR A 282 -0.90 18.66 11.39
N VAL A 283 -1.65 19.70 11.75
CA VAL A 283 -2.48 19.65 12.96
C VAL A 283 -3.57 18.65 12.67
N ASN A 284 -3.41 17.43 13.17
CA ASN A 284 -4.30 16.34 12.77
C ASN A 284 -5.72 16.60 13.28
N ILE A 285 -5.86 17.25 14.44
CA ILE A 285 -7.16 17.57 15.05
C ILE A 285 -7.04 18.79 15.98
N ASP A 286 -7.98 19.73 15.86
CA ASP A 286 -8.09 20.87 16.78
C ASP A 286 -8.43 20.41 18.20
N SER A 287 -7.60 20.82 19.16
CA SER A 287 -7.96 20.77 20.57
C SER A 287 -8.97 21.87 20.86
N GLY A 288 -9.98 21.54 21.68
CA GLY A 288 -11.04 22.49 22.00
C GLY A 288 -12.38 21.83 22.26
N GLN A 289 -13.43 22.65 22.19
CA GLN A 289 -14.81 22.22 22.41
C GLN A 289 -15.45 21.83 21.07
N ARG A 290 -16.14 20.70 21.04
CA ARG A 290 -16.96 20.31 19.90
C ARG A 290 -18.42 20.17 20.33
N ASP A 291 -19.17 21.22 20.01
CA ASP A 291 -20.64 21.22 20.12
C ASP A 291 -21.25 20.53 18.88
N ALA A 292 -22.31 19.76 19.09
CA ALA A 292 -23.05 19.07 18.03
C ALA A 292 -23.77 20.02 17.05
N VAL A 293 -23.77 21.34 17.33
CA VAL A 293 -24.52 22.35 16.56
C VAL A 293 -23.74 22.96 15.37
N ARG A 294 -22.48 22.56 15.08
CA ARG A 294 -21.77 23.00 13.85
C ARG A 294 -22.24 22.27 12.58
N GLY A 295 -23.53 22.43 12.27
CA GLY A 295 -24.18 22.09 11.01
C GLY A 295 -24.98 23.27 10.46
N VAL A 296 -24.58 24.52 10.72
CA VAL A 296 -25.22 25.70 10.14
C VAL A 296 -24.17 26.55 9.43
N GLN A 297 -24.35 26.62 8.12
CA GLN A 297 -23.70 27.52 7.18
C GLN A 297 -23.56 28.93 7.75
N GLU A 298 -22.39 29.53 7.53
CA GLU A 298 -22.31 30.96 7.31
C GLU A 298 -23.26 31.33 6.17
N SER A 299 -24.36 32.00 6.49
CA SER A 299 -25.00 32.95 5.59
C SER A 299 -24.89 34.29 6.28
N GLY A 300 -24.13 35.20 5.65
CA GLY A 300 -23.80 36.51 6.17
C GLY A 300 -25.00 37.44 6.34
N ASN A 301 -24.68 38.59 6.92
CA ASN A 301 -25.48 39.82 6.82
C ASN A 301 -25.87 40.15 5.38
#